data_AF-A0AAU6FAF0-F1
#
_entry.id   AF-A0AAU6FAF0-F1
#
_cell.length_a   1.000
_cell.length_b   1.000
_cell.length_c   1.000
_cell.angle_alpha   90.00
_cell.angle_beta   90.00
_cell.angle_gamma   90.00
#
_symmetry.space_group_name_H-M   'P 1'
#
loop_
_entity.id
_entity.type
_entity.pdbx_description
1 polymer ?
#
loop_
_entity_poly.entity_id
_entity_poly.type
_entity_poly.pdbx_seq_one_letter_code
_entity_poly.pdbx_strand_id
1 'polypeptide(L)'
;MGSRDADIDFTFTSPTTVRAVVDTLAGAGWSAVLQPGGVAYMLNDADDMYDWHDSAPDGIGEVVTLLDAPENLPYAVALNVYHREAGTGGMLMFLPGRTDVSFVPTIDRRRIPAAPEFTDLAWYLHALVPPLVPAGLEGYKATEIRY
;
A
#
# COMPACT_ATOMS: atom_id res chain seq x y z
N MET A 1 10.54 16.45 -9.58
CA MET A 1 9.79 17.71 -9.77
C MET A 1 8.31 17.32 -9.86
N GLY A 2 7.44 17.49 -8.87
CA GLY A 2 7.61 17.89 -7.47
C GLY A 2 6.97 16.85 -6.54
N SER A 3 7.59 16.66 -5.36
CA SER A 3 6.98 15.92 -4.25
C SER A 3 5.82 16.78 -3.74
N ARG A 4 4.62 16.28 -3.97
CA ARG A 4 3.35 16.74 -3.42
C ARG A 4 2.67 15.44 -3.09
N ASP A 5 3.02 14.89 -1.94
CA ASP A 5 2.69 13.51 -1.62
C ASP A 5 1.36 13.50 -0.87
N ALA A 6 0.45 12.65 -1.31
CA ALA A 6 -0.74 12.34 -0.54
C ALA A 6 -0.48 11.05 0.21
N ASP A 7 -1.02 10.92 1.42
CA ASP A 7 -0.94 9.71 2.22
C ASP A 7 -2.33 9.38 2.77
N ILE A 8 -2.56 8.08 2.93
CA ILE A 8 -3.72 7.58 3.66
C ILE A 8 -3.19 6.59 4.69
N ASP A 9 -3.16 7.03 5.94
CA ASP A 9 -2.74 6.20 7.07
C ASP A 9 -3.95 5.46 7.63
N PHE A 10 -3.85 4.14 7.71
CA PHE A 10 -4.85 3.23 8.26
C PHE A 10 -4.36 2.68 9.60
N THR A 11 -5.23 2.69 10.60
CA THR A 11 -4.97 2.07 11.91
C THR A 11 -5.91 0.87 12.10
N PHE A 12 -5.37 -0.25 12.51
CA PHE A 12 -6.07 -1.52 12.74
C PHE A 12 -6.11 -1.84 14.24
N THR A 13 -7.22 -2.46 14.65
CA THR A 13 -7.47 -2.85 16.05
C THR A 13 -6.50 -3.90 16.60
N SER A 14 -5.87 -4.68 15.71
CA SER A 14 -4.84 -5.66 16.04
C SER A 14 -3.79 -5.70 14.93
N PRO A 15 -2.56 -6.18 15.19
CA PRO A 15 -1.54 -6.37 14.16
C PRO A 15 -2.11 -7.12 12.95
N THR A 16 -2.05 -6.49 11.77
CA THR A 16 -2.45 -7.10 10.50
C THR A 16 -1.28 -7.79 9.82
N THR A 17 -1.54 -8.49 8.73
CA THR A 17 -0.50 -9.08 7.88
C THR A 17 -0.59 -8.50 6.48
N VAL A 18 0.54 -8.50 5.76
CA VAL A 18 0.58 -8.15 4.34
C VAL A 18 -0.38 -9.04 3.57
N ARG A 19 -0.40 -10.35 3.87
CA ARG A 19 -1.35 -11.29 3.28
C ARG A 19 -2.80 -10.86 3.49
N ALA A 20 -3.21 -10.58 4.73
CA ALA A 20 -4.60 -10.23 5.03
C ALA A 20 -5.05 -8.96 4.28
N VAL A 21 -4.20 -7.94 4.25
CA VAL A 21 -4.48 -6.69 3.53
C VAL A 21 -4.53 -6.93 2.02
N VAL A 22 -3.57 -7.65 1.43
CA VAL A 22 -3.58 -7.93 -0.01
C VAL A 22 -4.78 -8.77 -0.41
N ASP A 23 -5.13 -9.80 0.36
CA ASP A 23 -6.25 -10.69 0.06
C ASP A 23 -7.59 -9.94 0.11
N THR A 24 -7.78 -9.05 1.09
CA THR A 24 -8.99 -8.21 1.18
C THR A 24 -9.09 -7.21 0.04
N LEU A 25 -7.98 -6.57 -0.33
CA LEU A 25 -7.93 -5.61 -1.44
C LEU A 25 -8.09 -6.30 -2.80
N ALA A 26 -7.64 -7.55 -2.96
CA ALA A 26 -7.80 -8.32 -4.20
C ALA A 26 -9.27 -8.48 -4.60
N GLY A 27 -10.17 -8.70 -3.62
CA GLY A 27 -11.61 -8.75 -3.85
C GLY A 27 -12.22 -7.42 -4.34
N ALA A 28 -11.51 -6.31 -4.18
CA ALA A 28 -11.91 -4.97 -4.61
C ALA A 28 -11.17 -4.48 -5.87
N GLY A 29 -10.48 -5.37 -6.60
CA GLY A 29 -9.84 -5.05 -7.88
C GLY A 29 -8.39 -4.57 -7.80
N TRP A 30 -7.80 -4.60 -6.61
CA TRP A 30 -6.37 -4.33 -6.42
C TRP A 30 -5.53 -5.58 -6.71
N SER A 31 -4.28 -5.38 -7.11
CA SER A 31 -3.32 -6.45 -7.31
C SER A 31 -1.93 -6.02 -6.88
N ALA A 32 -1.21 -6.92 -6.20
CA ALA A 32 0.21 -6.76 -5.90
C ALA A 32 1.11 -7.05 -7.12
N VAL A 33 0.54 -7.59 -8.21
CA VAL A 33 1.24 -7.82 -9.46
C VAL A 33 1.02 -6.61 -10.37
N LEU A 34 2.09 -5.86 -10.62
CA LEU A 34 2.08 -4.65 -11.43
C LEU A 34 1.99 -4.99 -12.94
N GLN A 35 1.61 -4.00 -13.76
CA GLN A 35 1.64 -4.10 -15.23
C GLN A 35 2.68 -3.11 -15.80
N PRO A 36 3.60 -3.54 -16.70
CA PRO A 36 3.71 -4.84 -17.36
C PRO A 36 4.62 -5.83 -16.59
N GLY A 37 4.15 -6.36 -15.47
CA GLY A 37 4.71 -7.51 -14.77
C GLY A 37 5.57 -7.17 -13.57
N GLY A 38 5.47 -8.01 -12.55
CA GLY A 38 6.35 -8.05 -11.38
C GLY A 38 5.66 -7.68 -10.08
N VAL A 39 6.34 -7.99 -8.99
CA VAL A 39 5.97 -7.60 -7.63
C VAL A 39 7.10 -6.74 -7.10
N ALA A 40 6.82 -5.47 -6.82
CA ALA A 40 7.79 -4.55 -6.23
C ALA A 40 7.50 -4.41 -4.73
N TYR A 41 8.50 -4.71 -3.91
CA TYR A 41 8.39 -4.71 -2.46
C TYR A 41 9.64 -4.10 -1.82
N MET A 42 9.52 -3.72 -0.56
CA MET A 42 10.61 -3.15 0.22
C MET A 42 10.71 -3.86 1.56
N LEU A 43 11.96 -4.14 1.96
CA LEU A 43 12.30 -4.55 3.31
C LEU A 43 13.10 -3.42 3.96
N ASN A 44 12.76 -3.11 5.21
CA ASN A 44 13.60 -2.28 6.06
C ASN A 44 14.40 -3.18 7.01
N ASP A 45 15.52 -2.68 7.50
CA ASP A 45 16.42 -3.39 8.40
C ASP A 45 16.80 -2.55 9.64
N ALA A 46 17.75 -3.06 10.42
CA ALA A 46 18.21 -2.41 11.65
C ALA A 46 18.95 -1.09 11.42
N ASP A 47 19.43 -0.84 10.19
CA ASP A 47 20.14 0.37 9.80
C ASP A 47 19.20 1.41 9.15
N ASP A 48 17.88 1.14 9.16
CA ASP A 48 16.82 1.96 8.54
C ASP A 48 17.04 2.15 7.03
N MET A 49 17.63 1.15 6.38
CA MET A 49 17.80 1.14 4.92
C MET A 49 16.59 0.54 4.23
N TYR A 50 15.90 1.38 3.43
CA TYR A 50 14.77 0.95 2.61
C TYR A 50 15.25 0.29 1.31
N ASP A 51 15.46 -1.02 1.35
CA ASP A 51 15.89 -1.78 0.19
C ASP A 51 14.70 -2.26 -0.63
N TRP A 52 14.59 -1.74 -1.85
CA TRP A 52 13.57 -2.14 -2.82
C TRP A 52 14.03 -3.35 -3.64
N HIS A 53 13.11 -4.28 -3.82
CA HIS A 53 13.30 -5.52 -4.54
C HIS A 53 12.17 -5.74 -5.53
N ASP A 54 12.52 -6.39 -6.64
CA ASP A 54 11.57 -6.86 -7.64
C ASP A 54 11.52 -8.39 -7.64
N SER A 55 10.33 -8.94 -7.79
CA SER A 55 10.11 -10.37 -8.02
C SER A 55 9.24 -10.59 -9.25
N ALA A 56 9.33 -11.79 -9.82
CA ALA A 56 8.46 -12.21 -10.90
C ALA A 56 7.00 -12.34 -10.42
N PRO A 57 6.00 -12.22 -11.32
CA PRO A 57 4.58 -12.29 -10.95
C PRO A 57 4.16 -13.55 -10.16
N ASP A 58 4.76 -14.69 -10.48
CA ASP A 58 4.54 -15.98 -9.83
C ASP A 58 5.14 -16.05 -8.42
N GLY A 59 6.09 -15.17 -8.10
CA GLY A 59 6.74 -15.06 -6.80
C GLY A 59 5.92 -14.33 -5.73
N ILE A 60 4.71 -13.84 -6.02
CA ILE A 60 3.91 -13.07 -5.05
C ILE A 60 3.68 -13.82 -3.73
N GLY A 61 3.45 -15.14 -3.78
CA GLY A 61 3.24 -15.95 -2.58
C GLY A 61 4.46 -15.99 -1.67
N GLU A 62 5.65 -16.05 -2.25
CA GLU A 62 6.94 -16.03 -1.53
C GLU A 62 7.21 -14.64 -0.98
N VAL A 63 6.98 -13.59 -1.77
CA VAL A 63 7.13 -12.19 -1.33
C VAL A 63 6.23 -11.90 -0.12
N VAL A 64 4.95 -12.25 -0.18
CA VAL A 64 4.03 -12.04 0.94
C VAL A 64 4.48 -12.83 2.18
N THR A 65 4.95 -14.06 2.00
CA THR A 65 5.47 -14.89 3.11
C THR A 65 6.72 -14.27 3.74
N LEU A 66 7.61 -13.71 2.92
CA LEU A 66 8.79 -12.98 3.37
C LEU A 66 8.42 -11.72 4.15
N LEU A 67 7.51 -10.90 3.63
CA LEU A 67 7.09 -9.66 4.30
C LEU A 67 6.36 -9.91 5.64
N ASP A 68 5.65 -11.03 5.74
CA ASP A 68 4.96 -11.49 6.95
C ASP A 68 5.85 -12.29 7.92
N ALA A 69 7.13 -12.52 7.57
CA ALA A 69 8.04 -13.27 8.42
C ALA A 69 8.21 -12.57 9.79
N PRO A 70 8.18 -13.30 10.93
CA PRO A 70 8.29 -12.72 12.26
C PRO A 70 9.54 -11.84 12.46
N GLU A 71 10.62 -12.16 11.76
CA GLU A 71 11.89 -11.42 11.77
C GLU A 71 11.72 -9.99 11.25
N ASN A 72 10.73 -9.75 10.39
CA ASN A 72 10.44 -8.46 9.79
C ASN A 72 9.43 -7.64 10.62
N LEU A 73 8.81 -8.22 11.65
CA LEU A 73 7.80 -7.53 12.49
C LEU A 73 8.31 -6.23 13.14
N PRO A 74 9.58 -6.13 13.60
CA PRO A 74 10.13 -4.89 14.16
C PRO A 74 10.40 -3.79 13.12
N TYR A 75 10.39 -4.12 11.83
CA TYR A 75 10.80 -3.21 10.75
C TYR A 75 9.61 -2.84 9.87
N ALA A 76 9.72 -1.71 9.17
CA ALA A 76 8.76 -1.37 8.13
C ALA A 76 8.95 -2.30 6.93
N VAL A 77 7.85 -2.68 6.29
CA VAL A 77 7.90 -3.40 5.00
C VAL A 77 6.90 -2.75 4.06
N ALA A 78 7.15 -2.79 2.76
CA ALA A 78 6.19 -2.25 1.80
C ALA A 78 6.00 -3.15 0.58
N LEU A 79 4.87 -2.93 -0.09
CA LEU A 79 4.48 -3.63 -1.29
C LEU A 79 3.70 -2.66 -2.18
N ASN A 80 4.04 -2.62 -3.47
CA ASN A 80 3.25 -1.88 -4.44
C ASN A 80 1.98 -2.64 -4.82
N VAL A 81 0.87 -1.92 -4.92
CA VAL A 81 -0.41 -2.43 -5.38
C VAL A 81 -1.00 -1.55 -6.48
N TYR A 82 -1.74 -2.15 -7.39
CA TYR A 82 -2.33 -1.50 -8.54
C TYR A 82 -3.78 -1.92 -8.74
N HIS A 83 -4.66 -0.94 -8.96
CA HIS A 83 -6.06 -1.14 -9.28
C HIS A 83 -6.24 -1.15 -10.80
N ARG A 84 -6.35 -2.35 -11.38
CA ARG A 84 -6.27 -2.57 -12.84
C ARG A 84 -7.29 -1.78 -13.64
N GLU A 85 -8.55 -1.78 -13.24
CA GLU A 85 -9.62 -1.11 -13.99
C GLU A 85 -9.54 0.41 -13.92
N ALA A 86 -8.94 0.93 -12.85
CA ALA A 86 -8.83 2.37 -12.59
C ALA A 86 -7.53 2.96 -13.12
N GLY A 87 -6.59 2.10 -13.53
CA GLY A 87 -5.31 2.50 -14.09
C GLY A 87 -4.42 3.25 -13.09
N THR A 88 -4.52 2.93 -11.80
CA THR A 88 -3.83 3.68 -10.73
C THR A 88 -3.40 2.76 -9.60
N GLY A 89 -2.41 3.16 -8.82
CA GLY A 89 -1.88 2.35 -7.74
C GLY A 89 -1.07 3.17 -6.74
N GLY A 90 -0.36 2.45 -5.89
CA GLY A 90 0.47 3.06 -4.87
C GLY A 90 1.24 2.03 -4.07
N MET A 91 1.95 2.52 -3.07
CA MET A 91 2.69 1.73 -2.11
C MET A 91 1.85 1.53 -0.86
N LEU A 92 1.71 0.29 -0.41
CA LEU A 92 1.30 -0.04 0.96
C LEU A 92 2.55 -0.22 1.80
N MET A 93 2.69 0.58 2.85
CA MET A 93 3.78 0.50 3.82
C MET A 93 3.23 0.09 5.17
N PHE A 94 3.66 -1.06 5.66
CA PHE A 94 3.29 -1.64 6.94
C PHE A 94 4.33 -1.23 7.97
N LEU A 95 3.92 -0.45 8.98
CA LEU A 95 4.82 0.03 10.02
C LEU A 95 5.18 -1.08 11.02
N PRO A 96 6.24 -0.90 11.83
CA PRO A 96 6.58 -1.81 12.92
C PRO A 96 5.37 -2.15 13.80
N GLY A 97 5.23 -3.43 14.17
CA GLY A 97 4.08 -3.90 14.96
C GLY A 97 2.78 -4.09 14.18
N ARG A 98 2.71 -3.66 12.91
CA ARG A 98 1.64 -3.94 11.94
C ARG A 98 0.23 -3.47 12.35
N THR A 99 0.11 -2.56 13.29
CA THR A 99 -1.16 -1.89 13.59
C THR A 99 -1.44 -0.74 12.65
N ASP A 100 -0.41 -0.20 12.01
CA ASP A 100 -0.51 0.98 11.16
C ASP A 100 0.02 0.66 9.76
N VAL A 101 -0.77 1.00 8.76
CA VAL A 101 -0.45 0.80 7.34
C VAL A 101 -0.70 2.10 6.59
N SER A 102 0.32 2.63 5.93
CA SER A 102 0.20 3.82 5.08
C SER A 102 0.03 3.41 3.62
N PHE A 103 -0.88 4.07 2.92
CA PHE A 103 -1.00 4.00 1.47
C PHE A 103 -0.58 5.32 0.84
N VAL A 104 0.41 5.26 -0.05
CA VAL A 104 0.92 6.42 -0.78
C VAL A 104 0.62 6.20 -2.27
N PRO A 105 -0.20 7.05 -2.92
CA PRO A 105 -0.59 6.89 -4.32
C PRO A 105 0.55 7.34 -5.25
N THR A 106 1.50 6.44 -5.48
CA THR A 106 2.74 6.68 -6.25
C THR A 106 2.67 6.20 -7.70
N ILE A 107 1.70 5.37 -8.08
CA ILE A 107 1.61 4.76 -9.42
C ILE A 107 0.42 5.35 -10.17
N ASP A 108 0.67 6.02 -11.30
CA ASP A 108 -0.37 6.65 -12.14
C ASP A 108 -1.43 7.36 -11.31
N ARG A 109 -0.95 8.19 -10.37
CA ARG A 109 -1.76 8.80 -9.32
C ARG A 109 -3.03 9.42 -9.88
N ARG A 110 -4.18 8.97 -9.37
CA ARG A 110 -5.47 9.53 -9.73
C ARG A 110 -5.60 10.96 -9.23
N ARG A 111 -5.95 11.86 -10.15
CA ARG A 111 -6.08 13.30 -9.91
C ARG A 111 -7.50 13.76 -10.13
N ILE A 112 -7.90 14.83 -9.45
CA ILE A 112 -9.21 15.46 -9.65
C ILE A 112 -9.24 16.11 -11.04
N PRO A 113 -10.16 15.76 -11.96
CA PRO A 113 -10.14 16.29 -13.33
C PRO A 113 -10.21 17.82 -13.42
N ALA A 114 -10.97 18.46 -12.52
CA ALA A 114 -11.11 19.92 -12.46
C ALA A 114 -9.97 20.62 -11.72
N ALA A 115 -9.12 19.87 -11.01
CA ALA A 115 -8.01 20.39 -10.21
C ALA A 115 -6.85 19.36 -10.19
N PRO A 116 -6.16 19.18 -11.33
CA PRO A 116 -5.24 18.07 -11.55
C PRO A 116 -3.97 18.11 -10.68
N GLU A 117 -3.75 19.18 -9.93
CA GLU A 117 -2.70 19.28 -8.93
C GLU A 117 -3.03 18.50 -7.64
N PHE A 118 -4.29 18.15 -7.41
CA PHE A 118 -4.75 17.41 -6.23
C PHE A 118 -4.98 15.95 -6.53
N THR A 119 -4.70 15.12 -5.53
CA THR A 119 -5.02 13.70 -5.53
C THR A 119 -6.52 13.52 -5.32
N ASP A 120 -7.13 12.59 -6.06
CA ASP A 120 -8.52 12.20 -5.86
C ASP A 120 -8.64 11.28 -4.64
N LEU A 121 -8.37 11.83 -3.45
CA LEU A 121 -8.40 11.12 -2.16
C LEU A 121 -9.76 10.48 -1.90
N ALA A 122 -10.85 11.12 -2.35
CA ALA A 122 -12.20 10.57 -2.22
C ALA A 122 -12.34 9.23 -2.94
N TRP A 123 -11.78 9.12 -4.16
CA TRP A 123 -11.77 7.87 -4.89
C TRP A 123 -10.94 6.79 -4.18
N TYR A 124 -9.72 7.12 -3.72
CA TYR A 124 -8.87 6.16 -3.01
C TYR A 124 -9.53 5.67 -1.71
N LEU A 125 -10.12 6.57 -0.93
CA LEU A 125 -10.85 6.20 0.29
C LEU A 125 -12.02 5.27 -0.02
N HIS A 126 -12.79 5.53 -1.08
CA HIS A 126 -13.87 4.64 -1.50
C HIS A 126 -13.37 3.28 -1.98
N ALA A 127 -12.19 3.22 -2.59
CA ALA A 127 -11.59 1.98 -3.10
C ALA A 127 -10.84 1.15 -2.04
N LEU A 128 -10.36 1.77 -0.96
CA LEU A 128 -9.54 1.12 0.06
C LEU A 128 -10.29 0.88 1.37
N VAL A 129 -11.10 1.83 1.85
CA VAL A 129 -11.73 1.72 3.17
C VAL A 129 -12.72 0.56 3.26
N PRO A 130 -13.70 0.41 2.34
CA PRO A 130 -14.69 -0.68 2.44
C PRO A 130 -14.09 -2.09 2.53
N PRO A 131 -13.10 -2.51 1.71
CA PRO A 131 -12.50 -3.83 1.85
C PRO A 131 -11.64 -4.00 3.12
N LEU A 132 -11.12 -2.93 3.71
CA LEU A 132 -10.29 -2.98 4.91
C LEU A 132 -11.09 -3.01 6.23
N VAL A 133 -12.34 -2.52 6.24
CA VAL A 133 -13.25 -2.61 7.40
C VAL A 133 -13.35 -4.04 7.97
N PRO A 134 -13.69 -5.08 7.18
CA PRO A 134 -13.77 -6.44 7.71
C PRO A 134 -12.40 -7.02 8.14
N ALA A 135 -11.29 -6.42 7.71
CA ALA A 135 -9.94 -6.78 8.13
C ALA A 135 -9.51 -6.13 9.47
N GLY A 136 -10.42 -5.42 10.14
CA GLY A 136 -10.17 -4.83 11.46
C GLY A 136 -9.73 -3.38 11.46
N LEU A 137 -9.94 -2.66 10.35
CA LEU A 137 -9.70 -1.21 10.25
C LEU A 137 -10.51 -0.47 11.33
N GLU A 138 -9.81 0.26 12.19
CA GLU A 138 -10.37 1.08 13.27
C GLU A 138 -10.59 2.52 12.81
N GLY A 139 -9.65 3.06 12.04
CA GLY A 139 -9.68 4.43 11.60
C GLY A 139 -8.73 4.70 10.45
N TYR A 140 -8.89 5.86 9.82
CA TYR A 140 -7.98 6.33 8.79
C TYR A 140 -7.77 7.84 8.89
N LYS A 141 -6.64 8.31 8.39
CA LYS A 141 -6.32 9.71 8.17
C LYS A 141 -5.82 9.87 6.75
N ALA A 142 -6.47 10.75 5.98
CA ALA A 142 -6.01 11.09 4.63
C ALA A 142 -5.44 12.50 4.63
N THR A 143 -4.23 12.66 4.11
CA THR A 143 -3.53 13.93 4.04
C THR A 143 -3.11 14.21 2.61
N GLU A 144 -3.23 15.48 2.18
CA GLU A 144 -2.55 15.99 0.98
C GLU A 144 -1.42 16.89 1.45
N ILE A 145 -0.17 16.50 1.19
CA ILE A 145 1.02 17.26 1.56
C ILE A 145 1.44 18.13 0.37
N ARG A 146 1.46 19.45 0.59
CA ARG A 146 2.05 20.42 -0.33
C ARG A 146 3.43 20.80 0.19
N TYR A 147 4.47 20.38 -0.51
CA TYR A 147 5.80 21.00 -0.42
C TYR A 147 5.90 22.18 -1.40
#